data_AF-A0A8H4N3L4-F1
#
_entry.id   AF-A0A8H4N3L4-F1
#
_cell.length_a   1.000
_cell.length_b   1.000
_cell.length_c   1.000
_cell.angle_alpha   90.00
_cell.angle_beta   90.00
_cell.angle_gamma   90.00
#
_symmetry.space_group_name_H-M   'P 1'
#
loop_
_entity.id
_entity.type
_entity.pdbx_description
1 polymer ?
#
loop_
_entity_poly.entity_id
_entity_poly.type
_entity_poly.pdbx_seq_one_letter_code
_entity_poly.pdbx_strand_id
1 'polypeptide(L)'
;MKTTSLALIFAAAAVAQQADIKYEQFPATGIACPNSDASGNLISNTADLKAAALAARNKTPIESSAANISSGKCSGLRTEAYQTNGELAGSLSFAYDEASQTIYYCLAQGLYSTNGSGYPDSCEAI
;
A
#
# COMPACT_ATOMS: atom_id res chain seq x y z
N MET A 1 -38.08 -40.72 -23.74
CA MET A 1 -37.99 -39.42 -24.46
C MET A 1 -38.62 -38.33 -23.61
N LYS A 2 -37.80 -37.45 -23.02
CA LYS A 2 -38.21 -36.10 -22.59
C LYS A 2 -37.02 -35.19 -22.85
N THR A 3 -37.14 -34.45 -23.94
CA THR A 3 -36.34 -33.28 -24.30
C THR A 3 -36.63 -32.15 -23.34
N THR A 4 -35.58 -31.52 -22.80
CA THR A 4 -35.65 -30.09 -22.48
C THR A 4 -34.26 -29.48 -22.66
N SER A 5 -34.26 -28.51 -23.56
CA SER A 5 -33.11 -27.80 -24.11
C SER A 5 -32.58 -26.72 -23.17
N LEU A 6 -31.26 -26.50 -23.28
CA LEU A 6 -30.56 -25.22 -23.30
C LEU A 6 -30.89 -24.14 -22.24
N ALA A 7 -29.89 -23.88 -21.39
CA ALA A 7 -29.58 -22.52 -20.95
C ALA A 7 -28.06 -22.29 -21.10
N LEU A 8 -27.67 -21.67 -22.22
CA LEU A 8 -26.39 -20.99 -22.36
C LEU A 8 -26.44 -19.77 -21.43
N ILE A 9 -25.78 -19.86 -20.28
CA ILE A 9 -25.49 -18.68 -19.46
C ILE A 9 -24.11 -18.19 -19.91
N PHE A 10 -24.11 -17.03 -20.55
CA PHE A 10 -22.91 -16.26 -20.84
C PHE A 10 -22.12 -16.06 -19.55
N ALA A 11 -20.99 -16.76 -19.40
CA ALA A 11 -19.97 -16.41 -18.44
C ALA A 11 -19.22 -15.16 -18.93
N ALA A 12 -19.90 -14.01 -18.96
CA ALA A 12 -19.26 -12.71 -18.98
C ALA A 12 -18.79 -12.40 -17.55
N ALA A 13 -17.82 -13.18 -17.05
CA ALA A 13 -17.13 -12.84 -15.82
C ALA A 13 -16.14 -11.73 -16.16
N ALA A 14 -16.58 -10.51 -15.85
CA ALA A 14 -15.83 -9.26 -15.83
C ALA A 14 -14.30 -9.48 -15.83
N VAL A 15 -13.67 -9.21 -16.99
CA VAL A 15 -12.32 -8.65 -16.94
C VAL A 15 -12.57 -7.27 -16.30
N ALA A 16 -12.42 -7.20 -14.97
CA ALA A 16 -12.25 -5.91 -14.34
C ALA A 16 -11.07 -5.30 -15.10
N GLN A 17 -11.36 -4.28 -15.90
CA GLN A 17 -10.31 -3.44 -16.46
C GLN A 17 -9.50 -3.01 -15.24
N GLN A 18 -8.33 -3.61 -15.09
CA GLN A 18 -7.31 -3.09 -14.20
C GLN A 18 -6.93 -1.78 -14.85
N ALA A 19 -7.73 -0.77 -14.57
CA ALA A 19 -7.50 0.55 -15.07
C ALA A 19 -6.11 0.95 -14.57
N ASP A 20 -5.41 1.69 -15.42
CA ASP A 20 -3.97 1.93 -15.30
C ASP A 20 -3.70 2.69 -13.99
N ILE A 21 -3.44 1.94 -12.90
CA ILE A 21 -3.28 2.51 -11.56
C ILE A 21 -2.03 3.38 -11.59
N LYS A 22 -2.21 4.66 -11.27
CA LYS A 22 -1.11 5.61 -11.19
C LYS A 22 -0.49 5.55 -9.80
N TYR A 23 0.81 5.77 -9.74
CA TYR A 23 1.57 5.82 -8.49
C TYR A 23 2.29 7.15 -8.40
N GLU A 24 1.97 7.93 -7.36
CA GLU A 24 2.59 9.22 -7.09
C GLU A 24 3.34 9.21 -5.77
N GLN A 25 4.42 10.00 -5.69
CA GLN A 25 5.22 10.25 -4.47
C GLN A 25 5.96 9.03 -3.90
N PHE A 26 5.85 7.86 -4.54
CA PHE A 26 6.72 6.74 -4.21
C PHE A 26 8.18 7.14 -4.48
N PRO A 27 9.13 6.73 -3.60
CA PRO A 27 10.54 6.95 -3.84
C PRO A 27 10.98 6.28 -5.14
N ALA A 28 12.05 6.77 -5.75
CA ALA A 28 12.48 6.30 -7.07
C ALA A 28 12.98 4.86 -7.05
N THR A 29 13.76 4.50 -6.03
CA THR A 29 14.45 3.20 -5.95
C THR A 29 13.96 2.34 -4.78
N GLY A 30 13.56 2.97 -3.67
CA GLY A 30 12.99 2.28 -2.53
C GLY A 30 13.09 3.09 -1.23
N ILE A 31 12.96 2.38 -0.13
CA ILE A 31 13.19 2.90 1.23
C ILE A 31 14.16 2.00 2.00
N ALA A 32 14.83 2.60 2.96
CA ALA A 32 15.63 1.95 3.98
C ALA A 32 14.99 2.19 5.35
N CYS A 33 14.77 1.11 6.10
CA CYS A 33 14.22 1.16 7.45
C CYS A 33 15.17 0.47 8.41
N PRO A 34 15.39 0.99 9.63
CA PRO A 34 16.20 0.29 10.62
C PRO A 34 15.67 -1.12 10.89
N ASN A 35 16.57 -2.10 10.98
CA ASN A 35 16.25 -3.46 11.42
C ASN A 35 16.03 -3.53 12.94
N SER A 36 15.60 -4.70 13.43
CA SER A 36 15.17 -4.90 14.83
C SER A 36 16.23 -4.62 15.90
N ASP A 37 17.50 -4.76 15.56
CA ASP A 37 18.63 -4.55 16.45
C ASP A 37 19.41 -3.26 16.14
N ALA A 38 18.89 -2.41 15.25
CA ALA A 38 19.52 -1.18 14.78
C ALA A 38 20.94 -1.38 14.21
N SER A 39 21.30 -2.62 13.83
CA SER A 39 22.62 -2.95 13.28
C SER A 39 22.73 -2.65 11.79
N GLY A 40 21.61 -2.40 11.11
CA GLY A 40 21.56 -2.06 9.70
C GLY A 40 20.16 -1.68 9.22
N ASN A 41 20.02 -1.59 7.89
CA ASN A 41 18.76 -1.23 7.25
C ASN A 41 18.15 -2.41 6.47
N LEU A 42 16.85 -2.62 6.64
CA LEU A 42 16.01 -3.39 5.73
C LEU A 42 15.66 -2.51 4.54
N ILE A 43 15.99 -2.98 3.33
CA ILE A 43 15.74 -2.26 2.09
C ILE A 43 14.50 -2.82 1.41
N SER A 44 13.54 -1.95 1.09
CA SER A 44 12.38 -2.30 0.26
C SER A 44 12.41 -1.51 -1.02
N ASN A 45 12.35 -2.19 -2.16
CA ASN A 45 12.34 -1.52 -3.44
C ASN A 45 10.97 -0.89 -3.74
N THR A 46 10.94 0.08 -4.64
CA THR A 46 9.71 0.77 -5.01
C THR A 46 8.64 -0.13 -5.62
N ALA A 47 9.02 -1.22 -6.31
CA ALA A 47 8.05 -2.13 -6.91
C ALA A 47 7.25 -2.88 -5.83
N ASP A 48 7.92 -3.32 -4.76
CA ASP A 48 7.29 -4.02 -3.64
C ASP A 48 6.36 -3.09 -2.86
N LEU A 49 6.77 -1.84 -2.64
CA LEU A 49 5.91 -0.83 -2.00
C LEU A 49 4.63 -0.57 -2.81
N LYS A 50 4.76 -0.44 -4.14
CA LYS A 50 3.62 -0.27 -5.04
C LYS A 50 2.70 -1.49 -5.03
N ALA A 51 3.26 -2.70 -5.04
CA ALA A 51 2.49 -3.94 -4.98
C ALA A 51 1.71 -4.06 -3.66
N ALA A 52 2.35 -3.74 -2.52
CA ALA A 52 1.71 -3.73 -1.22
C ALA A 52 0.55 -2.72 -1.15
N ALA A 53 0.78 -1.48 -1.61
CA ALA A 53 -0.26 -0.45 -1.64
C ALA A 53 -1.42 -0.85 -2.58
N LEU A 54 -1.12 -1.40 -3.75
CA LEU A 54 -2.12 -1.90 -4.70
C LEU A 54 -2.98 -2.99 -4.07
N ALA A 55 -2.37 -3.96 -3.39
CA ALA A 55 -3.08 -5.04 -2.71
C ALA A 55 -3.99 -4.53 -1.57
N ALA A 56 -3.53 -3.50 -0.84
CA ALA A 56 -4.24 -2.92 0.29
C ALA A 56 -5.22 -1.79 -0.09
N ARG A 57 -5.30 -1.38 -1.36
CA ARG A 57 -6.04 -0.16 -1.78
C ARG A 57 -7.52 -0.12 -1.38
N ASN A 58 -8.14 -1.28 -1.26
CA ASN A 58 -9.55 -1.43 -0.89
C ASN A 58 -9.76 -1.64 0.62
N LYS A 59 -8.70 -1.61 1.43
CA LYS A 59 -8.83 -1.67 2.89
C LYS A 59 -9.50 -0.41 3.42
N THR A 60 -10.17 -0.53 4.56
CA THR A 60 -10.79 0.62 5.24
C THR A 60 -9.71 1.62 5.65
N PRO A 61 -9.82 2.91 5.28
CA PRO A 61 -8.92 3.94 5.78
C PRO A 61 -8.90 3.97 7.30
N ILE A 62 -7.70 4.08 7.89
CA ILE A 62 -7.52 4.19 9.34
C ILE A 62 -7.72 5.63 9.83
N GLU A 63 -7.55 6.62 8.94
CA GLU A 63 -7.76 8.04 9.24
C GLU A 63 -8.69 8.65 8.19
N SER A 64 -9.87 9.09 8.65
CA SER A 64 -10.85 9.85 7.87
C SER A 64 -10.98 11.30 8.33
N SER A 65 -10.10 11.75 9.23
CA SER A 65 -10.18 13.08 9.85
C SER A 65 -9.98 14.19 8.81
N ALA A 66 -10.97 15.09 8.70
CA ALA A 66 -11.00 16.18 7.73
C ALA A 66 -9.76 17.11 7.77
N ALA A 67 -9.05 17.16 8.90
CA ALA A 67 -7.81 17.93 9.06
C ALA A 67 -6.64 17.36 8.24
N ASN A 68 -6.52 16.04 8.12
CA ASN A 68 -5.56 15.39 7.21
C ASN A 68 -6.09 15.35 5.77
N ILE A 69 -7.39 15.52 5.57
CA ILE A 69 -8.00 15.68 4.24
C ILE A 69 -7.62 17.05 3.64
N SER A 70 -7.52 18.11 4.45
CA SER A 70 -7.19 19.45 3.94
C SER A 70 -5.71 19.66 3.61
N SER A 71 -4.80 18.80 4.08
CA SER A 71 -3.38 18.79 3.65
C SER A 71 -3.20 18.08 2.29
N GLY A 72 -4.28 17.52 1.73
CA GLY A 72 -4.34 17.01 0.37
C GLY A 72 -4.12 15.50 0.30
N LYS A 73 -2.94 15.09 -0.18
CA LYS A 73 -2.75 13.78 -0.83
C LYS A 73 -2.79 12.55 0.10
N CYS A 74 -2.74 12.74 1.42
CA CYS A 74 -2.78 11.65 2.40
C CYS A 74 -4.11 11.55 3.16
N SER A 75 -5.15 12.18 2.62
CA SER A 75 -6.54 12.00 3.01
C SER A 75 -6.97 10.53 2.86
N GLY A 76 -7.57 9.92 3.88
CA GLY A 76 -7.99 8.51 3.78
C GLY A 76 -6.81 7.53 3.85
N LEU A 77 -5.89 7.81 4.78
CA LEU A 77 -4.68 7.02 5.01
C LEU A 77 -5.05 5.56 5.26
N ARG A 78 -4.40 4.66 4.53
CA ARG A 78 -4.42 3.22 4.74
C ARG A 78 -3.01 2.81 5.13
N THR A 79 -2.89 1.92 6.10
CA THR A 79 -1.62 1.34 6.54
C THR A 79 -1.58 -0.13 6.22
N GLU A 80 -0.49 -0.58 5.60
CA GLU A 80 -0.24 -1.99 5.35
C GLU A 80 1.13 -2.41 5.86
N ALA A 81 1.17 -3.59 6.47
CA ALA A 81 2.42 -4.29 6.72
C ALA A 81 3.08 -4.67 5.39
N TYR A 82 4.33 -4.25 5.15
CA TYR A 82 5.10 -4.74 4.00
C TYR A 82 6.25 -5.62 4.44
N GLN A 83 6.64 -6.56 3.57
CA GLN A 83 7.67 -7.54 3.84
C GLN A 83 8.92 -7.26 2.99
N THR A 84 10.08 -7.49 3.57
CA THR A 84 11.38 -7.58 2.88
C THR A 84 11.96 -8.95 3.19
N ASN A 85 12.32 -9.73 2.17
CA ASN A 85 12.91 -11.07 2.34
C ASN A 85 12.07 -12.06 3.19
N GLY A 86 10.74 -11.89 3.22
CA GLY A 86 9.83 -12.71 4.03
C GLY A 86 9.75 -12.30 5.50
N GLU A 87 10.45 -11.23 5.90
CA GLU A 87 10.35 -10.62 7.23
C GLU A 87 9.54 -9.33 7.14
N LEU A 88 8.76 -9.04 8.18
CA LEU A 88 8.02 -7.80 8.28
C LEU A 88 9.01 -6.64 8.38
N ALA A 89 8.98 -5.71 7.43
CA ALA A 89 9.94 -4.61 7.35
C ALA A 89 9.40 -3.32 7.97
N GLY A 90 8.08 -3.18 8.06
CA GLY A 90 7.46 -1.97 8.59
C GLY A 90 6.00 -1.82 8.22
N SER A 91 5.52 -0.59 8.37
CA SER A 91 4.21 -0.16 7.91
C SER A 91 4.34 0.86 6.78
N LEU A 92 3.59 0.65 5.71
CA LEU A 92 3.46 1.55 4.58
C LEU A 92 2.13 2.29 4.72
N SER A 93 2.19 3.61 4.77
CA SER A 93 1.01 4.46 4.72
C SER A 93 0.83 5.05 3.32
N PHE A 94 -0.39 4.95 2.79
CA PHE A 94 -0.72 5.46 1.48
C PHE A 94 -2.18 5.92 1.41
N ALA A 95 -2.52 6.72 0.41
CA ALA A 95 -3.89 7.05 0.07
C ALA A 95 -4.23 6.51 -1.32
N TYR A 96 -5.49 6.15 -1.52
CA TYR A 96 -6.01 5.76 -2.82
C TYR A 96 -7.18 6.66 -3.19
N ASP A 97 -7.00 7.42 -4.27
CA ASP A 97 -8.05 8.19 -4.91
C ASP A 97 -8.70 7.32 -5.99
N GLU A 98 -9.91 6.84 -5.69
CA GLU A 98 -10.69 6.00 -6.60
C GLU A 98 -11.12 6.73 -7.87
N ALA A 99 -11.34 8.05 -7.80
CA ALA A 99 -11.82 8.84 -8.93
C ALA A 99 -10.72 9.02 -9.99
N SER A 100 -9.48 9.26 -9.55
CA SER A 100 -8.32 9.38 -10.46
C SER A 100 -7.53 8.09 -10.63
N GLN A 101 -7.88 7.04 -9.88
CA GLN A 101 -7.17 5.75 -9.82
C GLN A 101 -5.68 5.91 -9.48
N THR A 102 -5.40 6.79 -8.52
CA THR A 102 -4.04 7.13 -8.12
C THR A 102 -3.78 6.68 -6.68
N ILE A 103 -2.67 5.96 -6.50
CA ILE A 103 -2.12 5.62 -5.20
C ILE A 103 -1.02 6.62 -4.87
N TYR A 104 -1.17 7.31 -3.75
CA TYR A 104 -0.22 8.28 -3.22
C TYR A 104 0.55 7.65 -2.06
N TYR A 105 1.87 7.59 -2.18
CA TYR A 105 2.74 7.28 -1.06
C TYR A 105 2.71 8.43 -0.05
N CYS A 106 2.53 8.10 1.24
CA CYS A 106 2.50 9.09 2.31
C CYS A 106 3.75 9.02 3.17
N LEU A 107 3.99 7.85 3.77
CA LEU A 107 5.16 7.58 4.60
C LEU A 107 5.33 6.07 4.77
N ALA A 108 6.52 5.67 5.20
CA ALA A 108 6.78 4.33 5.70
C ALA A 108 7.53 4.45 7.02
N GLN A 109 7.21 3.55 7.94
CA GLN A 109 7.88 3.44 9.23
C GLN A 109 8.41 2.02 9.38
N GLY A 110 9.57 1.89 10.01
CA GLY A 110 10.08 0.60 10.45
C GLY A 110 9.19 -0.01 11.53
N LEU A 111 9.63 -1.13 12.09
CA LEU A 111 8.91 -1.79 13.19
C LEU A 111 9.35 -1.34 14.58
N TYR A 112 10.51 -0.68 14.68
CA TYR A 112 11.20 -0.45 15.94
C TYR A 112 11.62 1.00 16.10
N SER A 113 11.69 1.45 17.35
CA SER A 113 12.27 2.73 17.74
C SER A 113 13.73 2.52 18.07
N THR A 114 14.65 3.08 17.29
CA THR A 114 16.10 3.03 17.56
C THR A 114 16.60 4.32 18.23
N ASN A 115 15.80 5.39 18.21
CA ASN A 115 16.11 6.68 18.83
C ASN A 115 15.57 6.85 20.25
N GLY A 116 14.87 5.84 20.81
CA GLY A 116 14.32 5.89 22.17
C GLY A 116 13.06 6.76 22.32
N SER A 117 12.44 7.21 21.22
CA SER A 117 11.18 7.98 21.26
C SER A 117 9.96 7.15 21.67
N GLY A 118 10.07 5.82 21.62
CA GLY A 118 8.94 4.91 21.84
C GLY A 118 8.04 4.73 20.62
N TYR A 119 8.34 5.40 19.51
CA TYR A 119 7.64 5.27 18.23
C TYR A 119 8.55 4.65 17.17
N PRO A 120 8.02 3.82 16.25
CA PRO A 120 8.82 3.28 15.17
C PRO A 120 9.45 4.38 14.32
N ASP A 121 10.71 4.18 13.94
CA ASP A 121 11.44 5.17 13.17
C ASP A 121 10.90 5.28 11.74
N SER A 122 10.90 6.51 11.21
CA SER A 122 10.59 6.74 9.79
C SER A 122 11.65 6.09 8.90
N CYS A 123 11.21 5.48 7.81
CA CYS A 123 12.11 5.00 6.78
C CYS A 123 12.58 6.16 5.89
N GLU A 124 13.79 6.05 5.37
CA GLU A 124 14.38 7.04 4.47
C GLU A 124 14.34 6.54 3.02
N ALA A 125 14.13 7.46 2.07
CA ALA A 125 14.26 7.14 0.66
C ALA A 125 15.73 6.85 0.33
N ILE A 126 15.96 5.87 -0.55
CA ILE A 126 17.28 5.54 -1.11
C ILE A 126 17.38 5.90 -2.59
#